data_AF-W1YNF4-F1
#
_entry.id   AF-W1YNF4-F1
#
_cell.length_a   1.000
_cell.length_b   1.000
_cell.length_c   1.000
_cell.angle_alpha   90.00
_cell.angle_beta   90.00
_cell.angle_gamma   90.00
#
_symmetry.space_group_name_H-M   'P 1'
#
loop_
_entity.id
_entity.type
_entity.pdbx_description
1 polymer ?
#
loop_
_entity_poly.entity_id
_entity_poly.type
_entity_poly.pdbx_seq_one_letter_code
_entity_poly.pdbx_strand_id
1 'polypeptide(L)'
;AIGLIGGTLTVDQLDAMLNTMPMEVTFVDHEDINRYFNDGEKVFKRPTTAIGRDVYSCHPPKVEPIVRGIIDSFRKGDRDNVAVWL
;
A
#
# COMPACT_ATOMS: atom_id res chain seq x y z
N ALA A 1 15.51 16.47 -7.42
CA ALA A 1 15.32 15.13 -8.01
C ALA A 1 15.47 14.10 -6.89
N ILE A 2 14.62 13.08 -6.89
CA ILE A 2 14.68 11.93 -5.98
C ILE A 2 15.77 10.98 -6.51
N GLY A 3 16.75 10.64 -5.68
CA GLY A 3 17.77 9.66 -5.99
C GLY A 3 17.29 8.25 -5.70
N LEU A 4 17.34 7.38 -6.70
CA LEU A 4 17.03 5.95 -6.61
C LEU A 4 18.28 5.14 -6.98
N ILE A 5 18.33 3.87 -6.58
CA ILE A 5 19.46 2.98 -6.92
C ILE A 5 19.69 2.93 -8.45
N GLY A 6 18.61 2.95 -9.24
CA GLY A 6 18.66 2.87 -10.70
C GLY A 6 18.68 4.22 -11.45
N GLY A 7 18.80 5.37 -10.76
CA GLY A 7 18.82 6.68 -11.42
C GLY A 7 18.17 7.81 -10.61
N THR A 8 17.67 8.84 -11.29
CA THR A 8 17.03 10.01 -10.66
C THR A 8 15.72 10.36 -11.35
N LEU A 9 14.70 10.71 -10.57
CA LEU A 9 13.40 11.17 -11.07
C LEU A 9 13.00 12.50 -10.43
N THR A 10 12.16 13.29 -11.09
CA THR A 10 11.37 14.31 -10.40
C THR A 10 10.18 13.67 -9.67
N VAL A 11 9.54 14.41 -8.77
CA VAL A 11 8.32 13.94 -8.11
C VAL A 11 7.24 13.65 -9.16
N ASP A 12 7.04 14.55 -10.13
CA ASP A 12 6.04 14.40 -11.19
C ASP A 12 6.29 13.16 -12.06
N GLN A 13 7.56 12.84 -12.36
CA GLN A 13 7.91 11.64 -13.11
C GLN A 13 7.60 10.36 -12.32
N LEU A 14 7.89 10.35 -11.02
CA LEU A 14 7.59 9.22 -10.15
C LEU A 14 6.07 9.03 -10.02
N ASP A 15 5.32 10.10 -9.82
CA ASP A 15 3.86 10.06 -9.72
C ASP A 15 3.21 9.55 -11.02
N ALA A 16 3.61 10.12 -12.17
CA ALA A 16 3.14 9.65 -13.48
C ALA A 16 3.49 8.17 -13.73
N MET A 17 4.68 7.71 -13.34
CA MET A 17 5.07 6.32 -13.47
C MET A 17 4.18 5.41 -12.62
N LEU A 18 3.93 5.75 -11.35
CA LEU A 18 3.12 4.92 -10.46
C LEU A 18 1.63 4.87 -10.88
N ASN A 19 1.11 5.99 -11.39
CA ASN A 19 -0.28 6.10 -11.82
C ASN A 19 -0.55 5.47 -13.21
N THR A 20 0.50 5.14 -13.97
CA THR A 20 0.37 4.45 -15.27
C THR A 20 0.60 2.94 -15.20
N MET A 21 0.94 2.40 -14.03
CA MET A 21 1.08 0.95 -13.86
C MET A 21 -0.28 0.25 -13.99
N PRO A 22 -0.37 -0.92 -14.65
CA PRO A 22 -1.61 -1.67 -14.82
C PRO A 22 -1.95 -2.47 -13.55
N MET A 23 -1.82 -1.86 -12.37
CA MET A 23 -2.11 -2.45 -11.07
C MET A 23 -2.44 -1.39 -10.03
N GLU A 24 -3.24 -1.77 -9.03
CA GLU A 24 -3.44 -0.95 -7.84
C GLU A 24 -2.27 -1.10 -6.89
N VAL A 25 -1.68 0.03 -6.48
CA VAL A 25 -0.61 0.06 -5.50
C VAL A 25 -1.12 0.76 -4.25
N THR A 26 -0.85 0.17 -3.10
CA THR A 26 -0.98 0.78 -1.78
C THR A 26 0.28 0.46 -1.00
N PHE A 27 0.86 1.45 -0.33
CA PHE A 27 2.05 1.28 0.49
C PHE A 27 1.73 1.59 1.95
N VAL A 28 1.96 0.58 2.79
CA VAL A 28 1.93 0.67 4.26
C VAL A 28 3.37 0.58 4.72
N ASP A 29 3.80 1.52 5.56
CA ASP A 29 5.18 1.57 6.02
C ASP A 29 5.44 0.61 7.20
N HIS A 30 6.68 0.62 7.68
CA HIS A 30 7.11 -0.22 8.80
C HIS A 30 6.42 0.08 10.14
N GLU A 31 5.78 1.25 10.29
CA GLU A 31 5.01 1.68 11.47
C GLU A 31 3.52 1.35 11.33
N ASP A 32 3.14 0.53 10.34
CA ASP A 32 1.76 0.17 10.02
C ASP A 32 0.91 1.38 9.56
N ILE A 33 1.54 2.44 9.05
CA ILE A 33 0.84 3.63 8.55
C ILE A 33 0.60 3.52 7.05
N ASN A 34 -0.63 3.75 6.62
CA ASN A 34 -0.98 3.86 5.21
C ASN A 34 -0.42 5.19 4.64
N ARG A 35 0.61 5.11 3.79
CA ARG A 35 1.34 6.29 3.29
C ARG A 35 0.96 6.70 1.89
N TYR A 36 0.53 5.75 1.06
CA TYR A 36 0.35 6.01 -0.36
C TYR A 36 -0.60 5.03 -1.01
N PHE A 37 -1.34 5.50 -2.00
CA PHE A 37 -1.95 4.68 -3.03
C PHE A 37 -1.82 5.42 -4.38
N ASN A 38 -1.67 4.69 -5.48
CA ASN A 38 -1.68 5.29 -6.80
C ASN A 38 -3.10 5.74 -7.19
N ASP A 39 -3.22 6.61 -8.19
CA ASP A 39 -4.51 7.01 -8.75
C ASP A 39 -5.09 5.91 -9.68
N GLY A 40 -6.31 6.11 -10.16
CA GLY A 40 -6.99 5.22 -11.11
C GLY A 40 -8.18 4.46 -10.52
N GLU A 41 -8.83 3.66 -11.36
CA GLU A 41 -9.95 2.81 -10.95
C GLU A 41 -9.47 1.74 -9.95
N LYS A 42 -10.26 1.53 -8.90
CA LYS A 42 -9.93 0.59 -7.82
C LYS A 42 -11.07 -0.35 -7.47
N VAL A 43 -10.75 -1.63 -7.35
CA VAL A 43 -11.61 -2.67 -6.77
C VAL A 43 -11.93 -2.32 -5.32
N PHE A 44 -10.93 -1.88 -4.56
CA PHE A 44 -11.13 -1.42 -3.19
C PHE A 44 -10.97 0.10 -3.10
N LYS A 45 -12.04 0.79 -2.70
CA LYS A 45 -12.00 2.24 -2.50
C LYS A 45 -10.88 2.64 -1.53
N ARG A 46 -10.15 3.71 -1.88
CA ARG A 46 -9.08 4.31 -1.08
C ARG A 46 -9.43 5.77 -0.80
N PRO A 47 -10.17 6.07 0.28
CA PRO A 47 -10.47 7.45 0.63
C PRO A 47 -9.17 8.16 1.05
N THR A 48 -8.98 9.40 0.62
CA THR A 48 -7.80 10.22 0.99
C THR A 48 -7.65 10.40 2.50
N THR A 49 -8.74 10.30 3.25
CA THR A 49 -8.76 10.31 4.72
C THR A 49 -8.07 9.10 5.36
N ALA A 50 -7.75 8.05 4.60
CA ALA A 50 -6.98 6.90 5.08
C ALA A 50 -5.46 7.15 5.10
N ILE A 51 -4.96 8.14 4.35
CA ILE A 51 -3.53 8.49 4.35
C ILE A 51 -3.13 9.01 5.73
N GLY A 52 -1.99 8.54 6.23
CA GLY A 52 -1.44 8.91 7.53
C GLY A 52 -2.15 8.23 8.71
N ARG A 53 -3.05 7.28 8.47
CA ARG A 53 -3.70 6.49 9.51
C ARG A 53 -3.06 5.11 9.63
N ASP A 54 -3.14 4.58 10.83
CA ASP A 54 -2.89 3.17 11.12
C ASP A 54 -3.76 2.29 10.21
N VAL A 55 -3.13 1.33 9.54
CA VAL A 55 -3.76 0.46 8.54
C VAL A 55 -4.92 -0.35 9.12
N TYR A 56 -4.84 -0.75 10.39
CA TYR A 56 -5.87 -1.52 11.06
C TYR A 56 -7.15 -0.69 11.20
N SER A 57 -7.00 0.61 11.51
CA SER A 57 -8.14 1.55 11.61
C SER A 57 -8.89 1.77 10.29
N CYS A 58 -8.29 1.41 9.15
CA CYS A 58 -8.93 1.54 7.83
C CYS A 58 -9.87 0.37 7.50
N HIS A 59 -9.93 -0.67 8.34
CA HIS A 59 -10.65 -1.90 8.05
C HIS A 59 -11.80 -2.14 9.03
N PRO A 60 -12.92 -2.75 8.58
CA PRO A 60 -14.00 -3.11 9.48
C PRO A 60 -13.55 -4.11 10.56
N PRO A 61 -14.22 -4.18 11.73
CA PRO A 61 -13.83 -5.07 12.84
C PRO A 61 -13.70 -6.55 12.48
N LYS A 62 -14.40 -7.01 11.44
CA LYS A 62 -14.30 -8.40 10.95
C LYS A 62 -13.06 -8.65 10.08
N VAL A 63 -12.51 -7.62 9.45
CA VAL A 63 -11.40 -7.71 8.49
C VAL A 63 -10.08 -7.31 9.14
N GLU A 64 -10.10 -6.38 10.10
CA GLU A 64 -8.91 -5.93 10.83
C GLU A 64 -8.04 -7.09 11.37
N PRO A 65 -8.59 -8.13 12.05
CA PRO A 65 -7.76 -9.22 12.56
C PRO A 65 -7.08 -10.03 11.45
N ILE A 66 -7.69 -10.10 10.27
CA ILE A 66 -7.13 -10.78 9.10
C ILE A 66 -5.92 -10.00 8.59
N VAL A 67 -6.05 -8.67 8.43
CA VAL A 67 -4.95 -7.79 8.00
C VAL A 67 -3.78 -7.85 8.98
N ARG A 68 -4.07 -7.80 10.28
CA ARG A 68 -3.06 -7.96 11.34
C ARG A 68 -2.31 -9.29 11.21
N GLY A 69 -3.03 -10.39 11.04
CA GLY A 69 -2.40 -11.70 10.83
C GLY A 69 -1.54 -11.79 9.56
N ILE A 70 -1.91 -11.06 8.49
CA ILE A 70 -1.10 -10.98 7.26
C ILE A 70 0.20 -10.21 7.54
N ILE A 71 0.11 -9.00 8.09
CA ILE A 71 1.28 -8.17 8.38
C ILE A 71 2.23 -8.86 9.36
N ASP A 72 1.70 -9.46 10.43
CA ASP A 72 2.50 -10.20 11.41
C ASP A 72 3.25 -11.38 10.78
N SER A 73 2.62 -12.10 9.86
CA SER A 73 3.28 -13.21 9.15
C SER A 73 4.38 -12.74 8.20
N PHE A 74 4.23 -11.56 7.59
CA PHE A 74 5.27 -10.94 6.76
C PHE A 74 6.46 -10.51 7.62
N ARG A 75 6.20 -9.89 8.78
CA ARG A 75 7.24 -9.48 9.74
C ARG A 75 8.04 -10.66 10.29
N LYS A 76 7.41 -11.82 10.47
CA LYS A 76 8.06 -13.06 10.92
C LYS A 76 8.85 -13.76 9.82
N GLY A 77 8.64 -13.38 8.56
CA GLY A 77 9.21 -14.08 7.40
C GLY A 77 8.52 -15.41 7.09
N ASP A 78 7.30 -15.63 7.60
CA ASP A 78 6.54 -16.86 7.35
C ASP A 78 6.07 -16.95 5.89
N ARG A 79 5.89 -15.79 5.24
CA ARG A 79 5.48 -15.64 3.83
C ARG A 79 5.74 -14.21 3.34
N ASP A 80 5.84 -14.05 2.02
CA ASP A 80 6.04 -12.74 1.37
C ASP A 80 4.84 -12.27 0.56
N ASN A 81 3.82 -13.11 0.42
CA ASN A 81 2.61 -12.81 -0.34
C ASN A 81 1.39 -13.54 0.23
N VAL A 82 0.21 -12.99 -0.05
CA VAL A 82 -1.08 -13.63 0.20
C VAL A 82 -1.93 -13.45 -1.06
N ALA A 83 -2.30 -14.57 -1.68
CA ALA A 83 -3.27 -14.54 -2.77
C ALA A 83 -4.67 -14.32 -2.20
N VAL A 84 -5.30 -13.21 -2.60
CA VAL A 84 -6.71 -12.94 -2.31
C VAL A 84 -7.49 -13.18 -3.60
N TRP A 85 -8.42 -14.13 -3.56
CA TRP A 85 -9.33 -14.40 -4.67
C TRP A 85 -10.60 -13.57 -4.46
N LEU A 86 -10.95 -12.72 -5.44
CA LEU A 86 -12.11 -11.84 -5.44
C LEU A 86 -13.09 -12.23 -6.55
#